data_AF-A0A7X1NSQ3-F1
#
_entry.id   AF-A0A7X1NSQ3-F1
#
_cell.length_a   1.000
_cell.length_b   1.000
_cell.length_c   1.000
_cell.angle_alpha   90.00
_cell.angle_beta   90.00
_cell.angle_gamma   90.00
#
_symmetry.space_group_name_H-M   'P 1'
#
loop_
_entity.id
_entity.type
_entity.pdbx_description
1 polymer ?
#
loop_
_entity_poly.entity_id
_entity_poly.type
_entity_poly.pdbx_seq_one_letter_code
_entity_poly.pdbx_strand_id
1 'polypeptide(L)'
;MNGLEAAQRALIEWTSTPLVQVDLLGLTVLADAPGKLPKPLRDLAAIVGGGAPRLWHLPWVEAWRTGDVAPEQLPREIRKFLTEVNSLLP
;
A
#
# COMPACT_ATOMS: atom_id res chain seq x y z
N MET A 1 -16.62 1.23 4.89
CA MET A 1 -15.81 0.15 4.28
C MET A 1 -14.38 0.31 4.79
N ASN A 2 -13.78 -0.74 5.35
CA ASN A 2 -12.44 -0.68 5.97
C ASN A 2 -11.38 -1.16 4.96
N GLY A 3 -10.43 -0.29 4.57
CA GLY A 3 -9.46 -0.58 3.51
C GLY A 3 -8.60 -1.83 3.75
N LEU A 4 -8.17 -2.07 5.00
CA LEU A 4 -7.36 -3.25 5.36
C LEU A 4 -8.14 -4.57 5.25
N GLU A 5 -9.45 -4.58 5.55
CA GLU A 5 -10.28 -5.77 5.36
C GLU A 5 -10.49 -6.08 3.87
N ALA A 6 -10.64 -5.05 3.04
CA ALA A 6 -10.72 -5.22 1.60
C ALA A 6 -9.41 -5.80 1.04
N ALA A 7 -8.26 -5.30 1.49
CA ALA A 7 -6.95 -5.85 1.14
C ALA A 7 -6.82 -7.32 1.56
N GLN A 8 -7.26 -7.68 2.77
CA GLN A 8 -7.25 -9.08 3.22
C GLN A 8 -8.05 -10.00 2.30
N ARG A 9 -9.26 -9.59 1.92
CA ARG A 9 -10.12 -10.38 1.00
C ARG A 9 -9.44 -10.55 -0.37
N ALA A 10 -8.86 -9.49 -0.92
CA ALA A 10 -8.16 -9.54 -2.19
C ALA A 10 -6.95 -10.49 -2.15
N LEU A 11 -6.17 -10.48 -1.05
CA LEU A 11 -5.05 -11.41 -0.88
C LEU A 11 -5.52 -12.87 -0.78
N ILE A 12 -6.61 -13.13 -0.05
CA ILE A 12 -7.21 -14.47 0.02
C ILE A 12 -7.64 -14.93 -1.38
N GLU A 13 -8.34 -14.07 -2.13
CA GLU A 13 -8.80 -14.39 -3.49
C GLU A 13 -7.64 -14.67 -4.45
N TRP A 14 -6.59 -13.84 -4.41
CA TRP A 14 -5.37 -14.02 -5.20
C TRP A 14 -4.69 -15.37 -4.92
N THR A 15 -4.60 -15.79 -3.65
CA THR A 15 -4.03 -17.11 -3.31
C THR A 15 -4.93 -18.28 -3.69
N SER A 16 -6.24 -18.05 -3.83
CA SER A 16 -7.24 -19.12 -4.01
C SER A 16 -7.58 -19.39 -5.47
N THR A 17 -7.21 -18.52 -6.42
CA THR A 17 -7.73 -18.57 -7.80
C THR A 17 -6.62 -18.82 -8.83
N PRO A 18 -6.55 -20.03 -9.44
CA PRO A 18 -5.51 -20.36 -10.43
C PRO A 18 -5.73 -19.78 -11.84
N LEU A 19 -6.91 -19.20 -12.12
CA LEU A 19 -7.38 -18.97 -13.49
C LEU A 19 -6.92 -17.64 -14.13
N VAL A 20 -6.46 -16.68 -13.34
CA VAL A 20 -5.87 -15.42 -13.84
C VAL A 20 -4.50 -15.25 -13.19
N GLN A 21 -3.45 -15.30 -13.99
CA GLN A 21 -2.07 -15.02 -13.53
C GLN A 21 -1.91 -13.51 -13.33
N VAL A 22 -2.44 -12.99 -12.22
CA VAL A 22 -2.06 -11.65 -11.75
C VAL A 22 -0.78 -11.80 -10.95
N ASP A 23 0.30 -11.16 -11.43
CA ASP A 23 1.52 -11.02 -10.64
C ASP A 23 1.32 -9.94 -9.58
N LEU A 24 1.14 -10.38 -8.33
CA LEU A 24 0.97 -9.48 -7.21
C LEU A 24 2.34 -8.96 -6.76
N LEU A 25 2.64 -7.69 -7.04
CA LEU A 25 3.91 -7.08 -6.63
C LEU A 25 4.01 -6.87 -5.11
N GLY A 26 2.88 -6.57 -4.46
CA GLY A 26 2.76 -6.39 -3.02
C GLY A 26 1.55 -5.54 -2.59
N LEU A 27 1.48 -5.22 -1.30
CA LEU A 27 0.44 -4.40 -0.67
C LEU A 27 1.00 -3.04 -0.25
N THR A 28 0.27 -1.97 -0.56
CA THR A 28 0.61 -0.60 -0.13
C THR A 28 -0.47 -0.05 0.79
N VAL A 29 -0.08 0.46 1.95
CA VAL A 29 -0.98 1.07 2.94
C VAL A 29 -0.63 2.55 3.09
N LEU A 30 -1.52 3.42 2.63
CA LEU A 30 -1.40 4.87 2.73
C LEU A 30 -2.10 5.39 3.98
N ALA A 31 -1.43 6.25 4.75
CA ALA A 31 -2.05 6.93 5.88
C ALA A 31 -3.16 7.87 5.40
N ASP A 32 -4.32 7.82 6.06
CA ASP A 32 -5.52 8.60 5.73
C ASP A 32 -5.55 9.99 6.39
N ALA A 33 -4.67 10.22 7.36
CA ALA A 33 -4.52 11.45 8.11
C ALA A 33 -3.06 11.63 8.57
N PRO A 34 -2.62 12.87 8.88
CA PRO A 34 -1.30 13.12 9.41
C PRO A 34 -1.10 12.49 10.80
N GLY A 35 0.16 12.21 11.13
CA GLY A 35 0.57 11.73 12.45
C GLY A 35 0.81 10.22 12.50
N LYS A 36 0.86 9.69 13.72
CA LYS A 36 1.22 8.30 13.96
C LYS A 36 0.02 7.39 13.74
N LEU A 37 0.15 6.41 12.84
CA LEU A 37 -0.87 5.38 12.60
C LEU A 37 -1.24 4.69 13.95
N PRO A 38 -2.50 4.66 14.38
CA PRO A 38 -2.93 4.02 15.63
C PRO A 38 -2.48 2.56 15.75
N LYS A 39 -2.16 2.09 16.97
CA LYS A 39 -1.64 0.73 17.19
C LYS A 39 -2.54 -0.37 16.59
N PRO A 40 -3.87 -0.36 16.78
CA PRO A 40 -4.73 -1.39 16.19
C PRO A 40 -4.64 -1.46 14.66
N LEU A 41 -4.53 -0.31 13.99
CA LEU A 41 -4.39 -0.26 12.53
C LEU A 41 -3.00 -0.73 12.07
N ARG A 42 -1.93 -0.38 12.79
CA ARG A 42 -0.58 -0.90 12.51
C ARG A 42 -0.53 -2.41 12.64
N ASP A 43 -1.09 -2.95 13.72
CA ASP A 43 -1.08 -4.39 13.99
C ASP A 43 -1.90 -5.14 12.93
N LEU A 44 -3.08 -4.62 12.54
CA LEU A 44 -3.89 -5.20 11.47
C LEU A 44 -3.16 -5.14 10.12
N ALA A 45 -2.51 -4.02 9.79
CA ALA A 45 -1.76 -3.89 8.54
C ALA A 45 -0.58 -4.88 8.47
N ALA A 46 0.10 -5.14 9.59
CA ALA A 46 1.15 -6.15 9.65
C ALA A 46 0.62 -7.58 9.43
N ILE A 47 -0.53 -7.91 10.04
CA ILE A 47 -1.19 -9.22 9.83
C ILE A 47 -1.60 -9.39 8.36
N VAL A 48 -2.32 -8.42 7.80
CA VAL A 48 -2.78 -8.48 6.42
C VAL A 48 -1.61 -8.50 5.43
N GLY A 49 -0.60 -7.67 5.67
CA GLY A 49 0.60 -7.61 4.83
C GLY A 49 1.43 -8.89 4.81
N GLY A 50 1.31 -9.76 5.81
CA GLY A 50 1.94 -11.09 5.79
C GLY A 50 1.43 -12.01 4.67
N GLY A 51 0.27 -11.71 4.08
CA GLY A 51 -0.26 -12.42 2.91
C GLY A 51 0.22 -11.86 1.56
N ALA A 52 0.97 -10.76 1.55
CA ALA A 52 1.48 -10.14 0.34
C ALA A 52 2.99 -10.39 0.18
N PRO A 53 3.53 -10.45 -1.06
CA PRO A 53 4.96 -10.60 -1.27
C PRO A 53 5.81 -9.46 -0.66
N ARG A 54 5.24 -8.25 -0.60
CA ARG A 54 5.86 -7.04 -0.05
C ARG A 54 4.79 -6.17 0.61
N LEU A 55 5.20 -5.38 1.60
CA LEU A 55 4.36 -4.40 2.28
C LEU A 55 5.05 -3.04 2.30
N TRP A 56 4.38 -2.02 1.76
CA TRP A 56 4.82 -0.62 1.85
C TRP A 56 3.86 0.19 2.71
N HIS A 57 4.43 1.01 3.60
CA HIS A 57 3.68 2.02 4.34
C HIS A 57 4.00 3.40 3.77
N LEU A 58 2.98 4.08 3.27
CA LEU A 58 3.11 5.41 2.70
C LEU A 58 2.59 6.47 3.67
N PRO A 59 3.28 7.60 3.81
CA PRO A 59 2.87 8.67 4.70
C PRO A 59 1.65 9.40 4.13
N TRP A 60 1.00 10.16 4.99
CA TRP A 60 0.03 11.15 4.58
C TRP A 60 0.69 12.20 3.68
N VAL A 61 0.05 12.54 2.57
CA VAL A 61 0.48 13.59 1.64
C VAL A 61 -0.57 14.69 1.62
N GLU A 62 -0.36 15.74 2.40
CA GLU A 62 -1.31 16.86 2.55
C GLU A 62 -1.73 17.45 1.20
N ALA A 63 -0.76 17.65 0.32
CA ALA A 63 -0.99 18.33 -0.95
C ALA A 63 -1.94 17.56 -1.91
N TRP A 64 -2.12 16.24 -1.74
CA TRP A 64 -3.11 15.47 -2.51
C TRP A 64 -4.57 15.83 -2.17
N ARG A 65 -4.84 16.55 -1.07
CA ARG A 65 -6.19 17.01 -0.75
C ARG A 65 -6.67 18.13 -1.67
N THR A 66 -5.74 18.88 -2.24
CA THR A 66 -6.03 20.06 -3.05
C THR A 66 -5.79 19.84 -4.55
N GLY A 67 -5.23 18.70 -4.95
CA GLY A 67 -5.00 18.36 -6.35
C GLY A 67 -3.70 17.60 -6.58
N ASP A 68 -3.25 17.61 -7.84
CA ASP A 68 -2.01 16.96 -8.24
C ASP A 68 -0.79 17.64 -7.59
N VAL A 69 0.18 16.82 -7.22
CA VAL A 69 1.41 17.24 -6.55
C VAL A 69 2.56 17.02 -7.51
N ALA A 70 3.39 18.05 -7.68
CA ALA A 70 4.56 17.93 -8.54
C ALA A 70 5.52 16.84 -7.98
N PRO A 71 6.17 16.02 -8.82
CA PRO A 71 7.02 14.91 -8.35
C PRO A 71 8.10 15.32 -7.34
N GLU A 72 8.59 16.56 -7.41
CA GLU A 72 9.60 17.13 -6.53
C GLU A 72 9.07 17.32 -5.10
N GLN A 73 7.77 17.54 -4.95
CA GLN A 73 7.07 17.77 -3.69
C GLN A 73 6.63 16.47 -3.01
N LEU A 74 6.79 15.32 -3.67
CA LEU A 74 6.46 14.02 -3.08
C LEU A 74 7.38 13.71 -1.89
N PRO A 75 6.85 13.13 -0.80
CA PRO A 75 7.68 12.63 0.29
C PRO A 75 8.70 11.60 -0.21
N ARG A 76 9.83 11.52 0.51
CA ARG A 76 10.93 10.60 0.15
C ARG A 76 10.45 9.15 0.11
N GLU A 77 9.55 8.79 1.00
CA GLU A 77 8.92 7.48 1.12
C GLU A 77 8.15 7.11 -0.15
N ILE A 78 7.39 8.05 -0.71
CA ILE A 78 6.67 7.85 -1.98
C ILE A 78 7.68 7.65 -3.12
N ARG A 79 8.71 8.48 -3.21
CA ARG A 79 9.76 8.33 -4.25
C ARG A 79 10.47 6.99 -4.16
N LYS A 80 10.83 6.56 -2.95
CA LYS A 80 11.45 5.26 -2.70
C LYS A 80 10.53 4.11 -3.13
N PHE A 81 9.25 4.18 -2.75
CA PHE A 81 8.23 3.22 -3.17
C PHE A 81 8.13 3.14 -4.71
N LEU A 82 8.06 4.28 -5.40
CA LEU A 82 8.00 4.30 -6.87
C LEU A 82 9.24 3.68 -7.51
N THR A 83 10.44 3.97 -6.99
CA THR A 83 11.68 3.35 -7.45
C THR A 83 11.65 1.83 -7.26
N GLU A 84 11.22 1.35 -6.09
CA GLU A 84 11.12 -0.08 -5.82
C GLU A 84 10.09 -0.76 -6.71
N VAL A 85 8.88 -0.21 -6.85
CA VAL A 85 7.85 -0.79 -7.73
C VAL A 85 8.32 -0.83 -9.18
N ASN A 86 8.92 0.25 -9.69
CA ASN A 86 9.44 0.28 -11.06
C ASN A 86 10.52 -0.77 -11.31
N SER A 87 11.31 -1.13 -10.30
CA SER A 87 12.30 -2.22 -10.42
C SER A 87 11.69 -3.63 -10.47
N LEU A 88 10.40 -3.75 -10.11
CA LEU A 88 9.66 -5.01 -10.09
C LEU A 88 8.75 -5.18 -11.31
N LEU A 89 8.56 -4.14 -12.11
CA LEU A 89 7.78 -4.22 -13.34
C LEU A 89 8.55 -4.99 -14.42
N PRO A 90 7.87 -5.85 -15.20
CA PRO A 90 8.47 -6.61 -16.29
C PRO A 90 8.88 -5.74 -17.49
#